data_AF-A0A8K0NDN9-F1
#
_entry.id   AF-A0A8K0NDN9-F1
#
_cell.length_a   1.000
_cell.length_b   1.000
_cell.length_c   1.000
_cell.angle_alpha   90.00
_cell.angle_beta   90.00
_cell.angle_gamma   90.00
#
_symmetry.space_group_name_H-M   'P 1'
#
loop_
_entity.id
_entity.type
_entity.pdbx_description
1 polymer ?
#
loop_
_entity_poly.entity_id
_entity_poly.type
_entity_poly.pdbx_seq_one_letter_code
_entity_poly.pdbx_strand_id
1 'polypeptide(L)' 'MAGAVSTVIKFVEQSSQNESIEVGYYLKAIADLGLMELGFEDVQLFLFARRQNVLLNLIGLHYSIFWLAVPIE' A
#
# COMPACT_ATOMS: atom_id res chain seq x y z
N MET A 1 11.53 2.63 -8.50
CA MET A 1 10.48 1.75 -7.96
C MET A 1 10.57 1.62 -6.44
N ALA A 2 11.53 0.86 -5.89
CA ALA A 2 11.66 0.67 -4.43
C ALA A 2 11.73 1.98 -3.60
N GLY A 3 12.42 3.01 -4.10
CA GLY A 3 12.47 4.33 -3.44
C GLY A 3 11.12 5.04 -3.38
N ALA A 4 10.29 4.91 -4.41
CA ALA A 4 8.97 5.53 -4.47
C ALA A 4 7.98 4.82 -3.54
N VAL A 5 8.01 3.48 -3.52
CA VAL A 5 7.21 2.67 -2.59
C VAL A 5 7.60 2.96 -1.14
N SER A 6 8.91 3.12 -0.87
CA SER A 6 9.39 3.53 0.47
C SER A 6 8.84 4.88 0.91
N THR A 7 8.64 5.84 0.00
CA THR A 7 8.00 7.12 0.32
C THR A 7 6.54 6.94 0.74
N VAL A 8 5.78 6.09 0.05
CA VAL A 8 4.39 5.79 0.44
C VAL A 8 4.34 5.09 1.80
N ILE A 9 5.25 4.12 2.03
CA ILE A 9 5.36 3.42 3.32
C ILE A 9 5.59 4.42 4.46
N LYS A 10 6.58 5.30 4.32
CA LYS A 10 6.88 6.33 5.32
C LYS A 10 5.72 7.29 5.52
N PHE A 11 5.04 7.68 4.44
CA PHE A 11 3.86 8.53 4.51
C PHE A 11 2.73 7.88 5.33
N VAL A 12 2.43 6.60 5.08
CA VAL A 12 1.41 5.86 5.84
C VAL A 12 1.80 5.74 7.31
N GLU A 13 3.06 5.41 7.59
CA GLU A 13 3.57 5.32 8.96
C GLU A 13 3.42 6.65 9.71
N GLN A 14 3.80 7.77 9.09
CA GLN A 14 3.72 9.11 9.67
C GLN A 14 2.28 9.64 9.79
N SER A 15 1.39 9.19 8.91
CA SER A 15 -0.03 9.61 8.91
C SER A 15 -0.91 8.70 9.75
N SER A 16 -0.35 7.62 10.31
CA SER A 16 -1.05 6.69 11.18
C SER A 16 -0.86 7.02 12.67
N GLN A 17 -1.92 6.85 13.46
CA GLN A 17 -1.85 6.91 14.93
C GLN A 17 -2.69 5.78 15.52
N ASN A 18 -2.14 5.06 16.50
CA ASN A 18 -2.80 3.94 17.17
C ASN A 18 -3.44 2.94 16.20
N GLU A 19 -2.68 2.52 15.18
CA GLU A 19 -3.13 1.58 14.13
C GLU A 19 -4.31 2.07 13.27
N SER A 20 -4.66 3.34 13.39
CA SER A 20 -5.68 4.00 12.57
C SER A 20 -5.06 5.00 11.62
N ILE A 21 -5.72 5.25 10.50
CA ILE A 21 -5.36 6.25 9.51
C ILE A 21 -6.64 6.91 9.00
N GLU A 22 -6.56 8.21 8.75
CA GLU A 22 -7.67 8.97 8.17
C GLU A 22 -7.93 8.51 6.73
N VAL A 23 -9.20 8.48 6.32
CA VAL A 23 -9.62 7.88 5.05
C VAL A 23 -9.03 8.60 3.83
N GLY A 24 -8.87 9.92 3.88
CA GLY A 24 -8.19 10.70 2.85
C GLY A 24 -6.73 10.28 2.67
N TYR A 25 -5.98 10.13 3.76
CA TYR A 25 -4.60 9.63 3.70
C TYR A 25 -4.52 8.19 3.19
N TYR A 26 -5.48 7.36 3.58
CA TYR A 26 -5.58 5.98 3.09
C TYR A 26 -5.78 5.92 1.57
N LEU A 27 -6.78 6.65 1.05
CA LEU A 27 -7.08 6.70 -0.38
C LEU A 27 -5.93 7.32 -1.18
N LYS A 28 -5.27 8.35 -0.63
CA LYS A 28 -4.09 8.95 -1.24
C LYS A 28 -2.96 7.94 -1.40
N ALA A 29 -2.69 7.12 -0.39
CA ALA A 29 -1.64 6.11 -0.47
C ALA A 29 -1.91 5.08 -1.59
N ILE A 30 -3.16 4.64 -1.77
CA ILE A 30 -3.55 3.75 -2.87
C ILE A 30 -3.37 4.43 -4.23
N ALA A 31 -3.82 5.69 -4.35
CA ALA A 31 -3.67 6.45 -5.59
C ALA A 31 -2.20 6.67 -5.96
N ASP A 32 -1.35 7.00 -4.97
CA ASP A 32 0.09 7.18 -5.16
C ASP A 32 0.76 5.88 -5.65
N LEU A 33 0.35 4.72 -5.15
CA LEU A 33 0.80 3.41 -5.67
C LEU A 33 0.30 3.16 -7.10
N GLY A 34 -0.90 3.64 -7.43
CA GLY A 34 -1.47 3.65 -8.79
C GLY A 34 -0.58 4.27 -9.85
N LEU A 35 0.18 5.30 -9.47
CA LEU A 35 1.11 6.01 -10.35
C LEU A 35 2.45 5.30 -10.53
N MET A 36 2.73 4.23 -9.76
CA MET A 36 4.03 3.57 -9.73
C MET A 36 4.12 2.32 -10.62
N GLU A 37 3.05 1.97 -11.35
CA GLU A 37 2.97 0.80 -12.26
C GLU A 37 3.48 -0.51 -11.60
N LEU A 38 3.13 -0.73 -10.33
CA LEU A 38 3.60 -1.90 -9.58
C LEU A 38 2.91 -3.18 -10.06
N GLY A 39 3.66 -4.29 -10.13
CA GLY A 39 3.09 -5.62 -10.29
C GLY A 39 2.68 -6.24 -8.95
N PHE A 40 2.00 -7.39 -9.00
CA PHE A 40 1.63 -8.11 -7.78
C PHE A 40 2.86 -8.63 -7.00
N GLU A 41 3.92 -9.03 -7.70
CA GLU A 41 5.19 -9.42 -7.07
C GLU A 41 5.82 -8.27 -6.27
N ASP A 42 5.73 -7.04 -6.78
CA ASP A 42 6.19 -5.85 -6.05
C ASP A 42 5.35 -5.61 -4.79
N VAL A 43 4.03 -5.77 -4.89
CA VAL A 43 3.12 -5.66 -3.73
C VAL A 43 3.48 -6.70 -2.67
N GLN A 44 3.73 -7.94 -3.06
CA GLN A 44 4.17 -8.99 -2.13
C GLN A 44 5.50 -8.64 -1.46
N LEU A 45 6.46 -8.13 -2.24
CA LEU A 45 7.79 -7.79 -1.74
C LEU A 45 7.78 -6.60 -0.76
N PHE A 46 7.02 -5.55 -1.07
CA PHE A 46 7.09 -4.28 -0.33
C PHE A 46 5.94 -4.08 0.67
N LEU A 47 4.73 -4.51 0.33
CA LEU A 47 3.53 -4.21 1.12
C LEU A 47 3.09 -5.38 1.99
N PHE A 48 3.35 -6.63 1.59
CA PHE A 48 3.03 -7.84 2.37
C PHE A 48 4.23 -8.44 3.13
N ALA A 49 5.29 -7.65 3.34
CA ALA A 49 6.47 -8.12 4.05
C ALA A 49 6.13 -8.52 5.51
N ARG A 50 6.81 -9.55 6.04
CA ARG A 50 6.54 -10.15 7.36
C ARG A 50 6.54 -9.20 8.58
N ARG A 51 7.06 -7.99 8.45
CA ARG A 51 7.13 -6.98 9.54
C ARG A 51 6.41 -5.68 9.19
N GLN A 52 5.58 -5.69 8.15
CA GLN A 52 4.88 -4.50 7.69
C GLN A 52 3.63 -4.24 8.53
N ASN A 53 3.32 -2.96 8.72
CA ASN A 53 2.11 -2.52 9.40
C ASN A 53 0.87 -3.09 8.69
N VAL A 54 -0.13 -3.56 9.44
CA VAL A 54 -1.41 -4.08 8.91
C VAL A 54 -2.08 -3.09 7.96
N LEU A 55 -1.95 -1.77 8.19
CA LEU A 55 -2.46 -0.75 7.28
C LEU A 55 -1.82 -0.83 5.90
N LEU A 56 -0.51 -1.12 5.82
CA LEU A 56 0.21 -1.29 4.56
C LEU A 56 -0.24 -2.57 3.84
N ASN A 57 -0.51 -3.64 4.59
CA ASN A 57 -1.11 -4.85 4.03
C ASN A 57 -2.51 -4.55 3.44
N LEU A 58 -3.35 -3.78 4.15
CA LEU A 58 -4.68 -3.42 3.63
C LEU A 58 -4.60 -2.53 2.39
N ILE A 59 -3.69 -1.56 2.38
CA ILE A 59 -3.44 -0.71 1.21
C ILE A 59 -2.99 -1.57 0.01
N GLY A 60 -2.04 -2.49 0.22
CA GLY A 60 -1.57 -3.42 -0.80
C GLY A 60 -2.67 -4.35 -1.31
N LEU A 61 -3.58 -4.81 -0.43
CA LEU A 61 -4.73 -5.62 -0.80
C LEU A 61 -5.70 -4.84 -1.69
N HIS A 62 -6.12 -3.64 -1.27
CA HIS A 62 -7.02 -2.82 -2.09
C HIS A 62 -6.39 -2.39 -3.40
N TYR A 63 -5.10 -2.07 -3.42
CA TYR A 63 -4.37 -1.82 -4.66
C TYR A 63 -4.42 -3.04 -5.59
N SER A 64 -4.19 -4.25 -5.06
CA SER A 64 -4.21 -5.49 -5.85
C SER A 64 -5.60 -5.78 -6.44
N ILE A 65 -6.65 -5.60 -5.65
CA ILE A 65 -8.03 -5.87 -6.08
C ILE A 65 -8.48 -4.84 -7.11
N PHE A 66 -8.32 -3.55 -6.81
CA PHE A 66 -8.94 -2.48 -7.59
C PHE A 66 -8.06 -1.97 -8.74
N TRP A 67 -6.74 -2.06 -8.62
CA TRP A 67 -5.80 -1.54 -9.62
C TRP A 67 -5.21 -2.63 -10.50
N LEU A 68 -4.79 -3.75 -9.89
CA LEU A 68 -4.21 -4.89 -10.63
C LEU A 68 -5.27 -5.86 -11.14
N ALA A 69 -6.53 -5.71 -10.71
CA ALA A 69 -7.63 -6.61 -11.01
C ALA A 69 -7.28 -8.09 -10.72
N VAL A 70 -6.47 -8.33 -9.69
CA VAL A 70 -6.12 -9.70 -9.26
C VAL A 70 -7.41 -10.35 -8.73
N PRO A 71 -7.80 -11.53 -9.26
CA PRO A 71 -9.01 -12.20 -8.80
C PRO A 71 -8.92 -12.52 -7.31
N ILE A 72 -10.01 -12.24 -6.59
CA ILE A 72 -10.18 -12.67 -5.21
C ILE A 72 -10.66 -14.13 -5.28
N GLU A 73 -9.77 -15.07 -4.96
CA GLU A 73 -10.11 -16.49 -4.75
C GLU A 73 -10.50 -16.78 -3.30
#